data_AF-I0IIN5-F1
#
_entry.id   AF-I0IIN5-F1
#
_cell.length_a   1.000
_cell.length_b   1.000
_cell.length_c   1.000
_cell.angle_alpha   90.00
_cell.angle_beta   90.00
_cell.angle_gamma   90.00
#
_symmetry.space_group_name_H-M   'P 1'
#
loop_
_entity.id
_entity.type
_entity.pdbx_description
1 polymer ?
#
loop_
_entity_poly.entity_id
_entity_poly.type
_entity_poly.pdbx_seq_one_letter_code
_entity_poly.pdbx_strand_id
1 'polypeptide(L)'
;MTAAPAADPAVSAPRDSVDTPARPHAAVGGEAVEEQGSGLAPWKWVLVSAGLWVLACAAALGALLAVEAAADAADATQDESVVLTYLFFAPSTLLTLAAFAAFVIGSVRWAIAGAHGEGLKTAAAASDRALLKQISERMLVSETAKRVAYRVEDIRLLRETIEADLARKDFDAAMVLLELMSETYGRLEEAEKFRERIEAARDKEIQVRVGHEVSRLDAMLERDELDRAAMQAARIKRLFPTVQSVAHIDTMVAAAKGRHKHELEREFRAAAAREDTPRAMKLLEQIDREFSHEEGLRIQDVAREVIGKQRENLRVQFEMAVHDQEWGHALTVGEEIIRDFPNTKMADEVRDRLELLRERSAGQAAR
;
A
#
# COMPACT_ATOMS: atom_id res chain seq x y z
N MET A 1 -43.75 23.36 -45.51
CA MET A 1 -42.90 22.66 -46.50
C MET A 1 -42.30 21.46 -45.78
N THR A 2 -42.99 20.31 -45.81
CA THR A 2 -42.73 19.15 -46.71
C THR A 2 -41.45 18.40 -46.32
N ALA A 3 -41.41 17.09 -46.04
CA ALA A 3 -42.40 16.03 -46.16
C ALA A 3 -41.92 14.77 -45.38
N ALA A 4 -42.86 13.96 -44.89
CA ALA A 4 -42.70 12.50 -44.75
C ALA A 4 -42.71 11.85 -46.14
N PRO A 5 -42.34 10.56 -46.34
CA PRO A 5 -43.35 9.48 -46.21
C PRO A 5 -42.87 8.00 -45.98
N ALA A 6 -43.86 7.14 -45.68
CA ALA A 6 -44.07 5.70 -46.04
C ALA A 6 -43.23 4.60 -45.34
N ALA A 7 -43.78 3.60 -44.61
CA ALA A 7 -44.73 2.50 -44.95
C ALA A 7 -44.17 1.57 -46.06
N ASP A 8 -44.13 0.22 -46.05
CA ASP A 8 -44.79 -0.94 -45.40
C ASP A 8 -44.01 -2.22 -45.92
N PRO A 9 -44.48 -3.49 -46.01
CA PRO A 9 -45.04 -4.46 -45.06
C PRO A 9 -44.34 -5.87 -45.05
N ALA A 10 -44.78 -6.75 -44.14
CA ALA A 10 -44.94 -8.22 -44.24
C ALA A 10 -43.79 -9.16 -44.66
N VAL A 11 -43.41 -10.11 -43.76
CA VAL A 11 -43.03 -11.48 -44.17
C VAL A 11 -43.54 -12.53 -43.15
N SER A 12 -44.16 -13.54 -43.74
CA SER A 12 -44.80 -14.77 -43.27
C SER A 12 -43.87 -15.84 -42.66
N ALA A 13 -44.50 -16.75 -41.91
CA ALA A 13 -43.99 -17.97 -41.25
C ALA A 13 -43.24 -18.97 -42.18
N PRO A 14 -42.65 -20.06 -41.62
CA PRO A 14 -43.43 -21.29 -41.48
C PRO A 14 -43.18 -22.14 -40.21
N ARG A 15 -44.15 -23.03 -39.97
CA ARG A 15 -44.17 -24.18 -39.05
C ARG A 15 -43.19 -25.27 -39.53
N ASP A 16 -42.66 -26.06 -38.59
CA ASP A 16 -42.59 -27.55 -38.59
C ASP A 16 -41.71 -28.00 -37.41
N SER A 17 -42.27 -28.66 -36.38
CA SER A 17 -42.56 -30.09 -36.26
C SER A 17 -41.29 -30.96 -36.20
N VAL A 18 -41.07 -31.67 -35.09
CA VAL A 18 -40.79 -33.11 -35.02
C VAL A 18 -40.67 -33.51 -33.54
N ASP A 19 -41.64 -34.33 -33.16
CA ASP A 19 -41.79 -35.03 -31.91
C ASP A 19 -40.76 -36.15 -31.74
N THR A 20 -40.38 -36.31 -30.48
CA THR A 20 -39.64 -37.38 -29.84
C THR A 20 -40.22 -38.77 -30.12
N PRO A 21 -39.42 -39.78 -30.53
CA PRO A 21 -39.82 -41.17 -30.42
C PRO A 21 -39.34 -41.76 -29.09
N ALA A 22 -40.29 -42.07 -28.22
CA ALA A 22 -40.15 -43.05 -27.14
C ALA A 22 -40.10 -44.47 -27.74
N ARG A 23 -39.24 -45.35 -27.21
CA ARG A 23 -39.35 -46.83 -27.26
C ARG A 23 -38.28 -47.52 -26.37
N PRO A 24 -38.40 -48.82 -26.04
CA PRO A 24 -38.83 -49.26 -24.71
C PRO A 24 -37.87 -50.26 -24.04
N HIS A 25 -38.27 -50.70 -22.83
CA HIS A 25 -37.98 -51.97 -22.14
C HIS A 25 -37.01 -52.97 -22.80
N ALA A 26 -36.01 -53.42 -22.04
CA ALA A 26 -35.83 -54.85 -21.75
C ALA A 26 -34.80 -55.05 -20.63
N ALA A 27 -35.29 -55.61 -19.52
CA ALA A 27 -34.48 -56.23 -18.49
C ALA A 27 -33.81 -57.49 -19.05
N VAL A 28 -32.53 -57.67 -18.73
CA VAL A 28 -31.87 -58.98 -18.78
C VAL A 28 -31.10 -59.11 -17.47
N GLY A 29 -31.56 -60.07 -16.65
CA GLY A 29 -30.91 -60.47 -15.42
C GLY A 29 -29.62 -61.25 -15.69
N GLY A 30 -28.73 -61.20 -14.71
CA GLY A 30 -27.46 -61.93 -14.69
C GLY A 30 -26.94 -62.00 -13.27
N GLU A 31 -27.44 -63.02 -12.58
CA GLU A 31 -26.91 -63.77 -11.44
C GLU A 31 -25.80 -63.16 -10.57
N ALA A 32 -26.12 -63.11 -9.27
CA ALA A 32 -25.19 -62.97 -8.17
C ALA A 32 -24.24 -64.17 -8.10
N VAL A 33 -22.94 -63.88 -8.08
CA VAL A 33 -21.93 -64.78 -7.51
C VAL A 33 -21.49 -64.14 -6.19
N GLU A 34 -21.91 -64.79 -5.12
CA GLU A 34 -21.61 -64.50 -3.74
C GLU A 34 -20.18 -64.96 -3.43
N GLU A 35 -19.22 -64.02 -3.46
CA GLU A 35 -17.86 -64.26 -2.95
C GLU A 35 -17.74 -63.66 -1.55
N GLN A 36 -17.96 -64.51 -0.56
CA GLN A 36 -17.88 -64.24 0.86
C GLN A 36 -16.40 -64.14 1.28
N GLY A 37 -15.79 -62.98 1.07
CA GLY A 37 -14.47 -62.62 1.60
C GLY A 37 -14.59 -61.47 2.58
N SER A 38 -14.46 -61.74 3.88
CA SER A 38 -14.47 -60.74 4.94
C SER A 38 -13.20 -59.86 4.90
N GLY A 39 -13.13 -58.96 3.93
CA GLY A 39 -12.20 -57.84 3.87
C GLY A 39 -13.00 -56.55 3.87
N LEU A 40 -12.80 -55.67 4.86
CA LEU A 40 -13.39 -54.34 4.85
C LEU A 40 -13.17 -53.67 3.50
N ALA A 41 -14.26 -53.34 2.79
CA ALA A 41 -14.23 -52.80 1.43
C ALA A 41 -13.30 -51.58 1.33
N PRO A 42 -12.49 -51.46 0.25
CA PRO A 42 -11.44 -50.44 0.14
C PRO A 42 -11.94 -48.99 0.28
N TRP A 43 -13.19 -48.71 -0.11
CA TRP A 43 -13.80 -47.39 0.08
C TRP A 43 -14.03 -47.02 1.56
N LYS A 44 -14.19 -48.00 2.47
CA LYS A 44 -14.30 -47.75 3.91
C LYS A 44 -12.98 -47.26 4.50
N TRP A 45 -11.84 -47.72 4.00
CA TRP A 45 -10.53 -47.18 4.37
C TRP A 45 -10.32 -45.76 3.87
N VAL A 46 -10.82 -45.44 2.66
CA VAL A 46 -10.81 -44.06 2.14
C VAL A 46 -11.64 -43.15 3.04
N LEU A 47 -12.84 -43.57 3.44
CA LEU A 47 -13.68 -42.79 4.35
C LEU A 47 -13.08 -42.62 5.74
N VAL A 48 -12.45 -43.65 6.30
CA VAL A 48 -11.74 -43.53 7.59
C VAL A 48 -10.56 -42.57 7.46
N SER A 49 -9.80 -42.63 6.36
CA SER A 49 -8.68 -41.71 6.11
C SER A 49 -9.12 -40.26 5.86
N ALA A 50 -10.23 -40.06 5.14
CA ALA A 50 -10.83 -38.75 4.92
C ALA A 50 -11.39 -38.17 6.23
N GLY A 51 -12.03 -39.01 7.05
CA GLY A 51 -12.49 -38.63 8.39
C GLY A 51 -11.33 -38.21 9.29
N LEU A 52 -10.21 -38.94 9.28
CA LEU A 52 -9.01 -38.59 10.05
C LEU A 52 -8.40 -37.26 9.58
N TRP A 53 -8.43 -36.98 8.27
CA TRP A 53 -7.95 -35.73 7.68
C TRP A 53 -8.82 -34.53 8.08
N VAL A 54 -10.13 -34.68 8.04
CA VAL A 54 -11.06 -33.62 8.47
C VAL A 54 -10.86 -33.32 9.96
N LEU A 55 -10.64 -34.35 10.78
CA LEU A 55 -10.41 -34.20 12.22
C LEU A 55 -9.06 -33.52 12.52
N ALA A 56 -8.02 -33.83 11.74
CA ALA A 56 -6.72 -33.14 11.81
C ALA A 56 -6.81 -31.67 11.38
N CYS A 57 -7.53 -31.37 10.29
CA CYS A 57 -7.77 -29.98 9.85
C CYS A 57 -8.57 -29.18 10.88
N ALA A 58 -9.59 -29.79 11.50
CA ALA A 58 -10.37 -29.16 12.55
C ALA A 58 -9.52 -28.86 13.80
N ALA A 59 -8.64 -29.79 14.20
CA ALA A 59 -7.71 -29.58 15.30
C ALA A 59 -6.68 -28.47 15.00
N ALA A 60 -6.16 -28.41 13.77
CA ALA A 60 -5.26 -27.36 13.34
C ALA A 60 -5.93 -25.97 13.31
N LEU A 61 -7.19 -25.91 12.85
CA LEU A 61 -7.97 -24.67 12.84
C LEU A 61 -8.29 -24.20 14.27
N GLY A 62 -8.63 -25.14 15.17
CA GLY A 62 -8.85 -24.84 16.59
C GLY A 62 -7.59 -24.30 17.28
N ALA A 63 -6.42 -24.86 16.96
CA ALA A 63 -5.15 -24.35 17.47
C ALA A 63 -4.83 -22.94 16.95
N LEU A 64 -5.15 -22.64 15.68
CA LEU A 64 -4.95 -21.30 15.10
C LEU A 64 -5.82 -20.25 15.81
N LEU A 65 -7.10 -20.56 16.04
CA LEU A 65 -8.02 -19.66 16.75
C LEU A 65 -7.63 -19.44 18.21
N ALA A 66 -7.08 -20.48 18.88
CA ALA A 66 -6.58 -20.35 20.24
C ALA A 66 -5.34 -19.44 20.33
N VAL A 67 -4.49 -19.42 19.30
CA VAL A 67 -3.32 -18.52 19.22
C VAL A 67 -3.76 -17.08 19.04
N GLU A 68 -4.77 -16.82 18.20
CA GLU A 68 -5.31 -15.47 18.00
C GLU A 68 -5.94 -14.91 19.28
N ALA A 69 -6.73 -15.75 19.99
CA ALA A 69 -7.29 -15.38 21.29
C ALA A 69 -6.23 -15.17 22.39
N ALA A 70 -5.11 -15.92 22.33
CA ALA A 70 -4.00 -15.74 23.25
C ALA A 70 -3.15 -14.50 22.92
N ALA A 71 -3.03 -14.13 21.65
CA ALA A 71 -2.33 -12.93 21.20
C ALA A 71 -3.04 -11.65 21.65
N ASP A 72 -4.37 -11.62 21.61
CA ASP A 72 -5.17 -10.50 22.14
C ASP A 72 -5.05 -10.34 23.66
N ALA A 73 -4.71 -11.41 24.40
CA ALA A 73 -4.52 -11.38 25.84
C ALA A 73 -3.09 -11.02 26.27
N ALA A 74 -2.11 -11.01 25.36
CA ALA A 74 -0.68 -10.97 25.65
C ALA A 74 -0.01 -9.58 25.48
N ASP A 75 -0.77 -8.49 25.50
CA ASP A 75 -0.26 -7.11 25.37
C ASP A 75 0.49 -6.58 26.62
N ALA A 76 1.06 -7.47 27.46
CA ALA A 76 1.52 -7.08 28.80
C ALA A 76 2.98 -7.38 29.17
N THR A 77 3.74 -8.27 28.53
CA THR A 77 5.18 -8.43 28.87
C THR A 77 5.97 -9.05 27.71
N GLN A 78 6.91 -8.28 27.15
CA GLN A 78 7.51 -8.52 25.84
C GLN A 78 8.70 -9.51 25.82
N ASP A 79 9.15 -10.05 26.96
CA ASP A 79 10.41 -10.82 27.02
C ASP A 79 10.29 -12.33 27.31
N GLU A 80 9.11 -12.87 27.67
CA GLU A 80 8.91 -14.32 27.90
C GLU A 80 8.07 -15.04 26.82
N SER A 81 7.54 -14.31 25.83
CA SER A 81 6.54 -14.84 24.89
C SER A 81 7.12 -15.79 23.83
N VAL A 82 8.41 -15.68 23.49
CA VAL A 82 9.01 -16.48 22.40
C VAL A 82 9.10 -17.97 22.75
N VAL A 83 9.44 -18.31 24.00
CA VAL A 83 9.62 -19.72 24.42
C VAL A 83 8.28 -20.45 24.49
N LEU A 84 7.23 -19.78 24.95
CA LEU A 84 5.87 -20.33 25.00
C LEU A 84 5.29 -20.57 23.60
N THR A 85 5.57 -19.68 22.63
CA THR A 85 5.17 -19.89 21.24
C THR A 85 5.82 -21.16 20.67
N TYR A 86 7.12 -21.36 20.84
CA TYR A 86 7.79 -22.56 20.32
C TYR A 86 7.31 -23.86 21.01
N LEU A 87 6.99 -23.82 22.30
CA LEU A 87 6.47 -24.98 23.03
C LEU A 87 5.09 -25.42 22.50
N PHE A 88 4.25 -24.47 22.07
CA PHE A 88 2.92 -24.75 21.50
C PHE A 88 2.98 -25.27 20.06
N PHE A 89 3.93 -24.82 19.24
CA PHE A 89 4.03 -25.22 17.83
C PHE A 89 4.75 -26.57 17.61
N ALA A 90 5.60 -27.01 18.54
CA ALA A 90 6.33 -28.28 18.44
C ALA A 90 5.42 -29.53 18.27
N PRO A 91 4.33 -29.74 19.02
CA PRO A 91 3.50 -30.93 18.86
C PRO A 91 2.70 -30.93 17.55
N SER A 92 2.25 -29.76 17.08
CA SER A 92 1.52 -29.60 15.81
C SER A 92 2.39 -29.99 14.60
N THR A 93 3.63 -29.51 14.57
CA THR A 93 4.59 -29.80 13.49
C THR A 93 5.01 -31.27 13.44
N LEU A 94 5.14 -31.93 14.59
CA LEU A 94 5.39 -33.37 14.66
C LEU A 94 4.23 -34.20 14.08
N LEU A 95 2.99 -33.78 14.33
CA LEU A 95 1.79 -34.50 13.91
C LEU A 95 1.57 -34.40 12.39
N THR A 96 1.85 -33.24 11.79
CA THR A 96 1.80 -33.05 10.33
C THR A 96 2.88 -33.88 9.61
N LEU A 97 4.08 -33.95 10.18
CA LEU A 97 5.18 -34.77 9.65
C LEU A 97 4.84 -36.27 9.70
N ALA A 98 4.23 -36.74 10.79
CA ALA A 98 3.77 -38.12 10.93
C ALA A 98 2.66 -38.48 9.93
N ALA A 99 1.69 -37.57 9.70
CA ALA A 99 0.63 -37.76 8.72
C ALA A 99 1.18 -37.82 7.28
N PHE A 100 2.17 -36.99 6.95
CA PHE A 100 2.83 -37.02 5.65
C PHE A 100 3.59 -38.33 5.42
N ALA A 101 4.33 -38.81 6.43
CA ALA A 101 5.02 -40.09 6.35
C ALA A 101 4.04 -41.27 6.13
N ALA A 102 2.91 -41.28 6.84
CA ALA A 102 1.87 -42.30 6.66
C ALA A 102 1.24 -42.27 5.26
N PHE A 103 1.06 -41.08 4.67
CA PHE A 103 0.57 -40.92 3.30
C PHE A 103 1.53 -41.50 2.26
N VAL A 104 2.84 -41.22 2.41
CA VAL A 104 3.87 -41.75 1.49
C VAL A 104 3.97 -43.27 1.60
N ILE A 105 3.89 -43.84 2.80
CA ILE A 105 3.90 -45.30 2.98
C ILE A 105 2.63 -45.93 2.39
N GLY A 106 1.48 -45.27 2.54
CA GLY A 106 0.20 -45.71 1.97
C GLY A 106 0.20 -45.72 0.44
N SER A 107 0.76 -44.68 -0.19
CA SER A 107 0.83 -44.57 -1.66
C SER A 107 1.77 -45.60 -2.29
N VAL A 108 2.92 -45.87 -1.64
CA VAL A 108 3.86 -46.91 -2.09
C VAL A 108 3.24 -48.31 -1.95
N ARG A 109 2.52 -48.59 -0.87
CA ARG A 109 1.86 -49.89 -0.68
C ARG A 109 0.72 -50.12 -1.68
N TRP A 110 -0.01 -49.06 -2.05
CA TRP A 110 -1.04 -49.13 -3.09
C TRP A 110 -0.44 -49.37 -4.49
N ALA A 111 0.68 -48.72 -4.81
CA ALA A 111 1.38 -48.92 -6.08
C ALA A 111 1.91 -50.35 -6.25
N ILE A 112 2.38 -50.98 -5.17
CA ILE A 112 2.90 -52.35 -5.20
C ILE A 112 1.77 -53.39 -5.23
N ALA A 113 0.68 -53.18 -4.47
CA ALA A 113 -0.45 -54.12 -4.42
C ALA A 113 -1.42 -53.99 -5.62
N GLY A 114 -1.53 -52.80 -6.22
CA GLY A 114 -2.37 -52.56 -7.41
C GLY A 114 -1.79 -53.11 -8.72
N ALA A 115 -0.53 -53.54 -8.72
CA ALA A 115 0.18 -54.03 -9.90
C ALA A 115 -0.04 -55.52 -10.21
N HIS A 116 -0.75 -56.30 -9.37
CA HIS A 116 -0.98 -57.75 -9.59
C HIS A 116 -2.27 -58.09 -10.37
N GLY A 117 -2.77 -57.15 -11.18
CA GLY A 117 -3.84 -57.38 -12.16
C GLY A 117 -3.30 -57.42 -13.59
N GLU A 118 -2.31 -58.27 -13.86
CA GLU A 118 -1.80 -58.52 -15.22
C GLU A 118 -2.56 -59.67 -15.86
N GLY A 119 -3.30 -59.38 -16.94
CA GLY A 119 -3.94 -60.42 -17.75
C GLY A 119 -4.73 -59.97 -18.99
N LEU A 120 -5.17 -58.70 -19.11
CA LEU A 120 -6.10 -58.31 -20.19
C LEU A 120 -5.79 -56.99 -20.93
N LYS A 121 -4.56 -56.46 -20.89
CA LYS A 121 -4.30 -55.05 -21.28
C LYS A 121 -3.68 -54.76 -22.66
N THR A 122 -3.39 -55.73 -23.51
CA THR A 122 -2.71 -55.41 -24.79
C THR A 122 -3.64 -55.11 -25.97
N ALA A 123 -4.88 -55.63 -25.98
CA ALA A 123 -5.87 -55.32 -27.03
C ALA A 123 -6.76 -54.10 -26.70
N ALA A 124 -7.19 -53.95 -25.45
CA ALA A 124 -8.01 -52.81 -24.99
C ALA A 124 -7.23 -51.49 -25.01
N ALA A 125 -5.94 -51.48 -24.64
CA ALA A 125 -5.13 -50.26 -24.63
C ALA A 125 -4.85 -49.68 -26.05
N ALA A 126 -4.91 -50.50 -27.10
CA ALA A 126 -4.78 -50.04 -28.48
C ALA A 126 -6.10 -49.43 -28.99
N SER A 127 -7.24 -50.04 -28.65
CA SER A 127 -8.58 -49.53 -28.95
C SER A 127 -8.88 -48.24 -28.19
N ASP A 128 -8.52 -48.16 -26.91
CA ASP A 128 -8.71 -46.97 -26.08
C ASP A 128 -7.84 -45.82 -26.58
N ARG A 129 -6.61 -46.07 -27.04
CA ARG A 129 -5.77 -45.04 -27.67
C ARG A 129 -6.35 -44.56 -29.00
N ALA A 130 -6.94 -45.44 -29.80
CA ALA A 130 -7.60 -45.06 -31.05
C ALA A 130 -8.88 -44.24 -30.81
N LEU A 131 -9.69 -44.63 -29.82
CA LEU A 131 -10.87 -43.88 -29.38
C LEU A 131 -10.50 -42.52 -28.77
N LEU A 132 -9.46 -42.46 -27.92
CA LEU A 132 -8.96 -41.20 -27.37
C LEU A 132 -8.41 -40.27 -28.45
N LYS A 133 -7.73 -40.81 -29.46
CA LYS A 133 -7.28 -40.04 -30.62
C LYS A 133 -8.48 -39.51 -31.42
N GLN A 134 -9.50 -40.33 -31.64
CA GLN A 134 -10.70 -39.93 -32.38
C GLN A 134 -11.57 -38.92 -31.60
N ILE A 135 -11.63 -39.04 -30.27
CA ILE A 135 -12.28 -38.08 -29.38
C ILE A 135 -11.48 -36.77 -29.33
N SER A 136 -10.14 -36.85 -29.29
CA SER A 136 -9.25 -35.70 -29.36
C SER A 136 -9.41 -34.95 -30.69
N GLU A 137 -9.39 -35.65 -31.82
CA GLU A 137 -9.60 -35.07 -33.15
C GLU A 137 -11.01 -34.45 -33.27
N ARG A 138 -12.05 -35.13 -32.77
CA ARG A 138 -13.41 -34.56 -32.74
C ARG A 138 -13.55 -33.36 -31.81
N MET A 139 -12.85 -33.34 -30.67
CA MET A 139 -12.79 -32.17 -29.79
C MET A 139 -12.06 -31.01 -30.48
N LEU A 140 -10.92 -31.25 -31.14
CA LEU A 140 -10.16 -30.22 -31.85
C LEU A 140 -10.96 -29.61 -33.02
N VAL A 141 -11.65 -30.45 -33.79
CA VAL A 141 -12.53 -29.99 -34.88
C VAL A 141 -13.74 -29.24 -34.32
N SER A 142 -14.32 -29.70 -33.20
CA SER A 142 -15.43 -29.01 -32.54
C SER A 142 -15.01 -27.65 -32.00
N GLU A 143 -13.86 -27.53 -31.35
CA GLU A 143 -13.35 -26.26 -30.82
C GLU A 143 -13.01 -25.27 -31.95
N THR A 144 -12.42 -25.75 -33.03
CA THR A 144 -12.14 -24.91 -34.21
C THR A 144 -13.43 -24.45 -34.88
N ALA A 145 -14.42 -25.34 -35.02
CA ALA A 145 -15.73 -25.02 -35.59
C ALA A 145 -16.52 -24.03 -34.71
N LYS A 146 -16.51 -24.21 -33.38
CA LYS A 146 -17.10 -23.24 -32.44
C LYS A 146 -16.44 -21.88 -32.58
N ARG A 147 -15.10 -21.82 -32.60
CA ARG A 147 -14.37 -20.56 -32.71
C ARG A 147 -14.67 -19.81 -34.00
N VAL A 148 -14.91 -20.53 -35.12
CA VAL A 148 -15.34 -19.91 -36.38
C VAL A 148 -16.80 -19.47 -36.32
N ALA A 149 -17.69 -20.30 -35.76
CA ALA A 149 -19.12 -20.02 -35.67
C ALA A 149 -19.45 -18.84 -34.75
N TYR A 150 -18.77 -18.75 -33.60
CA TYR A 150 -18.97 -17.70 -32.59
C TYR A 150 -18.00 -16.53 -32.74
N ARG A 151 -17.12 -16.55 -33.74
CA ARG A 151 -16.07 -15.53 -33.94
C ARG A 151 -16.58 -14.11 -33.79
N VAL A 152 -17.70 -13.79 -34.43
CA VAL A 152 -18.28 -12.44 -34.46
C VAL A 152 -18.83 -12.05 -33.09
N GLU A 153 -19.45 -12.98 -32.37
CA GLU A 153 -20.01 -12.72 -31.05
C GLU A 153 -18.91 -12.59 -30.00
N ASP A 154 -17.89 -13.45 -30.02
CA ASP A 154 -16.74 -13.35 -29.11
C ASP A 154 -16.00 -12.02 -29.29
N ILE A 155 -15.84 -11.59 -30.54
CA ILE A 155 -15.30 -10.28 -30.91
C ILE A 155 -16.13 -9.12 -30.34
N ARG A 156 -17.47 -9.25 -30.36
CA ARG A 156 -18.39 -8.23 -29.87
C ARG A 156 -18.29 -8.14 -28.36
N LEU A 157 -18.32 -9.29 -27.68
CA LEU A 157 -18.14 -9.40 -26.23
C LEU A 157 -16.80 -8.85 -25.79
N LEU A 158 -15.72 -9.11 -26.54
CA LEU A 158 -14.40 -8.54 -26.24
C LEU A 158 -14.40 -7.01 -26.33
N ARG A 159 -15.01 -6.43 -27.37
CA ARG A 159 -15.13 -4.96 -27.49
C ARG A 159 -15.91 -4.37 -26.32
N GLU A 160 -17.07 -4.94 -26.02
CA GLU A 160 -17.92 -4.49 -24.90
C GLU A 160 -17.17 -4.60 -23.56
N THR A 161 -16.40 -5.68 -23.36
CA THR A 161 -15.62 -5.88 -22.14
C THR A 161 -14.45 -4.89 -22.04
N ILE A 162 -13.70 -4.68 -23.13
CA ILE A 162 -12.62 -3.68 -23.19
C ILE A 162 -13.17 -2.27 -22.90
N GLU A 163 -14.32 -1.93 -23.47
CA GLU A 163 -14.96 -0.63 -23.22
C GLU A 163 -15.42 -0.50 -21.77
N ALA A 164 -15.95 -1.57 -21.16
CA ALA A 164 -16.32 -1.60 -19.75
C ALA A 164 -15.09 -1.47 -18.83
N ASP A 165 -13.96 -2.08 -19.17
CA ASP A 165 -12.71 -1.99 -18.40
C ASP A 165 -12.08 -0.60 -18.53
N LEU A 166 -12.12 -0.01 -19.73
CA LEU A 166 -11.73 1.37 -19.96
C LEU A 166 -12.58 2.35 -19.15
N ALA A 167 -13.90 2.14 -19.09
CA ALA A 167 -14.80 2.95 -18.28
C ALA A 167 -14.52 2.81 -16.78
N ARG A 168 -14.09 1.62 -16.33
CA ARG A 168 -13.66 1.35 -14.96
C ARG A 168 -12.23 1.83 -14.65
N LYS A 169 -11.50 2.32 -15.64
CA LYS A 169 -10.07 2.70 -15.57
C LYS A 169 -9.15 1.52 -15.23
N ASP A 170 -9.58 0.30 -15.54
CA ASP A 170 -8.75 -0.91 -15.43
C ASP A 170 -7.99 -1.12 -16.75
N PHE A 171 -6.96 -0.29 -16.94
CA PHE A 171 -6.22 -0.25 -18.19
C PHE A 171 -5.40 -1.53 -18.43
N ASP A 172 -4.91 -2.17 -17.37
CA ASP A 172 -4.10 -3.37 -17.50
C ASP A 172 -4.96 -4.57 -17.93
N ALA A 173 -6.17 -4.73 -17.37
CA ALA A 173 -7.12 -5.74 -17.82
C ALA A 173 -7.53 -5.51 -19.28
N ALA A 174 -7.83 -4.26 -19.65
CA ALA A 174 -8.18 -3.91 -21.03
C ALA A 174 -7.04 -4.24 -22.02
N MET A 175 -5.77 -4.04 -21.62
CA MET A 175 -4.61 -4.38 -22.45
C MET A 175 -4.42 -5.89 -22.66
N VAL A 176 -4.71 -6.70 -21.64
CA VAL A 176 -4.66 -8.18 -21.78
C VAL A 176 -5.75 -8.67 -22.74
N LEU A 177 -6.97 -8.13 -22.65
CA LEU A 177 -8.06 -8.46 -23.57
C LEU A 177 -7.75 -8.01 -25.01
N LEU A 178 -7.00 -6.93 -25.15
CA LEU A 178 -6.53 -6.43 -26.43
C LEU A 178 -5.55 -7.38 -27.11
N GLU A 179 -4.58 -7.90 -26.35
CA GLU A 179 -3.62 -8.89 -26.82
C GLU A 179 -4.34 -10.15 -27.29
N LEU A 180 -5.33 -10.62 -26.52
CA LEU A 180 -6.21 -11.73 -26.91
C LEU A 180 -6.96 -11.44 -28.23
N MET A 181 -7.46 -10.21 -28.40
CA MET A 181 -8.15 -9.80 -29.64
C MET A 181 -7.20 -9.80 -30.85
N SER A 182 -5.95 -9.36 -30.67
CA SER A 182 -4.94 -9.37 -31.73
C SER A 182 -4.48 -10.77 -32.09
N GLU A 183 -4.16 -11.61 -31.10
CA GLU A 183 -3.52 -12.91 -31.31
C GLU A 183 -4.52 -13.98 -31.75
N THR A 184 -5.68 -14.05 -31.10
CA THR A 184 -6.64 -15.14 -31.34
C THR A 184 -7.53 -14.87 -32.56
N TYR A 185 -7.87 -13.62 -32.81
CA TYR A 185 -8.84 -13.24 -33.84
C TYR A 185 -8.23 -12.48 -35.02
N GLY A 186 -6.94 -12.13 -34.98
CA GLY A 186 -6.20 -11.53 -36.08
C GLY A 186 -6.62 -10.09 -36.43
N ARG A 187 -7.30 -9.38 -35.52
CA ARG A 187 -7.81 -8.01 -35.76
C ARG A 187 -6.83 -6.95 -35.31
N LEU A 188 -5.69 -6.88 -35.99
CA LEU A 188 -4.60 -5.99 -35.63
C LEU A 188 -5.00 -4.51 -35.69
N GLU A 189 -5.65 -4.06 -36.77
CA GLU A 189 -6.00 -2.64 -36.92
C GLU A 189 -6.94 -2.12 -35.82
N GLU A 190 -7.95 -2.91 -35.44
CA GLU A 190 -8.85 -2.55 -34.34
C GLU A 190 -8.11 -2.58 -33.00
N ALA A 191 -7.21 -3.55 -32.82
CA ALA A 191 -6.42 -3.66 -31.60
C ALA A 191 -5.51 -2.44 -31.41
N GLU A 192 -4.82 -1.99 -32.46
CA GLU A 192 -4.01 -0.78 -32.39
C GLU A 192 -4.83 0.47 -32.01
N LYS A 193 -6.02 0.64 -32.60
CA LYS A 193 -6.91 1.77 -32.25
C LYS A 193 -7.34 1.75 -30.78
N PHE A 194 -7.60 0.57 -30.23
CA PHE A 194 -7.92 0.43 -28.81
C PHE A 194 -6.69 0.66 -27.93
N ARG A 195 -5.48 0.23 -28.36
CA ARG A 195 -4.22 0.51 -27.65
C ARG A 195 -4.01 2.00 -27.48
N GLU A 196 -4.07 2.75 -28.58
CA GLU A 196 -3.90 4.21 -28.57
C GLU A 196 -4.92 4.89 -27.64
N ARG A 197 -6.18 4.44 -27.67
CA ARG A 197 -7.24 4.95 -26.79
C ARG A 197 -6.97 4.65 -25.31
N ILE A 198 -6.52 3.43 -25.00
CA ILE A 198 -6.20 3.00 -23.63
C ILE A 198 -5.01 3.80 -23.11
N GLU A 199 -3.93 3.91 -23.88
CA GLU A 199 -2.74 4.67 -23.52
C GLU A 199 -3.07 6.15 -23.30
N ALA A 200 -3.80 6.79 -24.23
CA ALA A 200 -4.23 8.17 -24.07
C ALA A 200 -5.12 8.38 -22.83
N ALA A 201 -6.02 7.43 -22.52
CA ALA A 201 -6.85 7.49 -21.32
C ALA A 201 -6.03 7.30 -20.04
N ARG A 202 -5.06 6.38 -20.04
CA ARG A 202 -4.13 6.13 -18.94
C ARG A 202 -3.28 7.36 -18.66
N ASP A 203 -2.69 7.95 -19.69
CA ASP A 203 -1.87 9.16 -19.57
C ASP A 203 -2.68 10.33 -19.00
N LYS A 204 -3.91 10.51 -19.49
CA LYS A 204 -4.83 11.52 -18.96
C LYS A 204 -5.12 11.29 -17.47
N GLU A 205 -5.37 10.05 -17.06
CA GLU A 205 -5.61 9.73 -15.64
C GLU A 205 -4.38 9.99 -14.77
N ILE A 206 -3.19 9.61 -15.26
CA ILE A 206 -1.92 9.90 -14.57
C ILE A 206 -1.73 11.41 -14.43
N GLN A 207 -1.99 12.20 -15.49
CA GLN A 207 -1.90 13.66 -15.45
C GLN A 207 -2.87 14.27 -14.43
N VAL A 208 -4.12 13.79 -14.37
CA VAL A 208 -5.10 14.26 -13.38
C VAL A 208 -4.62 13.95 -11.96
N ARG A 209 -4.11 12.74 -11.72
CA ARG A 209 -3.60 12.33 -10.40
C ARG A 209 -2.37 13.15 -9.99
N VAL A 210 -1.42 13.34 -10.90
CA VAL A 210 -0.25 14.20 -10.68
C VAL A 210 -0.69 15.63 -10.39
N GLY A 211 -1.64 16.16 -11.16
CA GLY A 211 -2.21 17.49 -10.94
C GLY A 211 -2.77 17.65 -9.53
N HIS A 212 -3.55 16.69 -9.04
CA HIS A 212 -4.08 16.71 -7.68
C HIS A 212 -2.97 16.71 -6.61
N GLU A 213 -1.95 15.87 -6.77
CA GLU A 213 -0.83 15.82 -5.82
C GLU A 213 0.02 17.09 -5.84
N VAL A 214 0.21 17.70 -7.02
CA VAL A 214 0.90 19.00 -7.17
C VAL A 214 0.07 20.12 -6.55
N SER A 215 -1.24 20.20 -6.78
CA SER A 215 -2.09 21.20 -6.13
C SER A 215 -2.07 21.07 -4.60
N ARG A 216 -1.99 19.83 -4.09
CA ARG A 216 -1.83 19.60 -2.65
C ARG A 216 -0.48 20.09 -2.13
N LEU A 217 0.59 19.88 -2.90
CA LEU A 217 1.92 20.42 -2.60
C LEU A 217 1.89 21.95 -2.57
N ASP A 218 1.28 22.58 -3.56
CA ASP A 218 1.15 24.04 -3.63
C ASP A 218 0.43 24.60 -2.41
N ALA A 219 -0.68 23.98 -1.99
CA ALA A 219 -1.38 24.36 -0.77
C ALA A 219 -0.53 24.21 0.51
N MET A 220 0.41 23.26 0.56
CA MET A 220 1.37 23.15 1.68
C MET A 220 2.42 24.26 1.63
N LEU A 221 2.89 24.62 0.42
CA LEU A 221 3.84 25.72 0.22
C LEU A 221 3.23 27.07 0.57
N GLU A 222 1.95 27.30 0.28
CA GLU A 222 1.22 28.53 0.64
C GLU A 222 1.04 28.70 2.16
N ARG A 223 1.08 27.60 2.92
CA ARG A 223 0.95 27.60 4.39
C ARG A 223 2.30 27.61 5.10
N ASP A 224 3.40 27.78 4.36
CA ASP A 224 4.77 27.67 4.87
C ASP A 224 5.08 26.33 5.57
N GLU A 225 4.38 25.24 5.21
CA GLU A 225 4.64 23.89 5.73
C GLU A 225 5.82 23.23 4.97
N LEU A 226 6.99 23.87 4.99
CA LEU A 226 8.13 23.58 4.10
C LEU A 226 8.67 22.15 4.21
N ASP A 227 8.74 21.58 5.42
CA ASP A 227 9.22 20.21 5.62
C ASP A 227 8.25 19.16 5.07
N ARG A 228 6.95 19.36 5.31
CA ARG A 228 5.89 18.50 4.77
C ARG A 228 5.83 18.57 3.26
N ALA A 229 5.96 19.78 2.71
CA ALA A 229 6.03 20.00 1.27
C ALA A 229 7.25 19.27 0.66
N ALA A 230 8.42 19.31 1.30
CA ALA A 230 9.61 18.59 0.84
C ALA A 230 9.41 17.06 0.83
N MET A 231 8.78 16.50 1.88
CA MET A 231 8.45 15.07 1.91
C MET A 231 7.45 14.68 0.82
N GLN A 232 6.41 15.49 0.60
CA GLN A 232 5.41 15.25 -0.43
C GLN A 232 6.02 15.35 -1.83
N ALA A 233 6.91 16.31 -2.07
CA ALA A 233 7.68 16.42 -3.30
C ALA A 233 8.50 15.15 -3.59
N ALA A 234 9.23 14.63 -2.60
CA ALA A 234 9.98 13.38 -2.73
C ALA A 234 9.06 12.18 -3.02
N ARG A 235 7.87 12.14 -2.39
CA ARG A 235 6.86 11.10 -2.64
C ARG A 235 6.34 11.16 -4.08
N ILE A 236 5.99 12.34 -4.58
CA ILE A 236 5.50 12.53 -5.97
C ILE A 236 6.55 12.05 -6.97
N LYS A 237 7.81 12.40 -6.76
CA LYS A 237 8.94 11.96 -7.61
C LYS A 237 9.10 10.46 -7.68
N ARG A 238 8.95 9.78 -6.53
CA ARG A 238 9.04 8.31 -6.48
C ARG A 238 7.87 7.63 -7.19
N LEU A 239 6.66 8.19 -7.07
CA LEU A 239 5.45 7.60 -7.65
C LEU A 239 5.31 7.89 -9.14
N PHE A 240 5.81 9.03 -9.62
CA PHE A 240 5.63 9.50 -11.00
C PHE A 240 6.95 9.97 -11.64
N PRO A 241 7.96 9.09 -11.78
CA PRO A 241 9.29 9.50 -12.25
C PRO A 241 9.34 9.96 -13.71
N THR A 242 8.39 9.53 -14.54
CA THR A 242 8.40 9.77 -16.00
C THR A 242 7.64 11.02 -16.43
N VAL A 243 6.91 11.68 -15.53
CA VAL A 243 6.02 12.80 -15.87
C VAL A 243 6.79 14.12 -15.87
N GLN A 244 6.79 14.85 -16.99
CA GLN A 244 7.55 16.10 -17.12
C GLN A 244 7.20 17.16 -16.05
N SER A 245 5.94 17.23 -15.62
CA SER A 245 5.48 18.16 -14.57
C SER A 245 6.22 17.97 -13.24
N VAL A 246 6.71 16.76 -12.96
CA VAL A 246 7.40 16.42 -11.71
C VAL A 246 8.83 16.99 -11.68
N ALA A 247 9.42 17.30 -12.83
CA ALA A 247 10.77 17.86 -12.92
C ALA A 247 10.90 19.22 -12.23
N HIS A 248 9.83 20.03 -12.25
CA HIS A 248 9.85 21.39 -11.66
C HIS A 248 9.59 21.42 -10.16
N ILE A 249 9.18 20.30 -9.55
CA ILE A 249 8.79 20.27 -8.13
C ILE A 249 9.91 20.72 -7.19
N ASP A 250 11.16 20.29 -7.44
CA ASP A 250 12.29 20.73 -6.61
C ASP A 250 12.50 22.23 -6.69
N THR A 251 12.40 22.78 -7.91
CA THR A 251 12.57 24.22 -8.11
C THR A 251 11.48 25.02 -7.41
N MET A 252 10.26 24.50 -7.35
CA MET A 252 9.14 25.12 -6.63
C MET A 252 9.38 25.12 -5.12
N VAL A 253 9.79 23.98 -4.54
CA VAL A 253 10.09 23.88 -3.10
C VAL A 253 11.30 24.75 -2.75
N ALA A 254 12.36 24.72 -3.55
CA ALA A 254 13.54 25.55 -3.34
C ALA A 254 13.21 27.05 -3.44
N ALA A 255 12.39 27.45 -4.42
CA ALA A 255 11.93 28.83 -4.56
C ALA A 255 11.06 29.26 -3.38
N ALA A 256 10.17 28.39 -2.88
CA ALA A 256 9.38 28.67 -1.69
C ALA A 256 10.24 28.84 -0.44
N LYS A 257 11.22 27.96 -0.22
CA LYS A 257 12.22 28.10 0.85
C LYS A 257 13.00 29.41 0.74
N GLY A 258 13.42 29.79 -0.48
CA GLY A 258 14.09 31.05 -0.73
C GLY A 258 13.22 32.26 -0.38
N ARG A 259 11.93 32.25 -0.77
CA ARG A 259 10.98 33.31 -0.41
C ARG A 259 10.79 33.42 1.11
N HIS A 260 10.64 32.29 1.80
CA HIS A 260 10.50 32.26 3.25
C HIS A 260 11.72 32.85 3.96
N LYS A 261 12.94 32.45 3.54
CA LYS A 261 14.19 33.04 4.04
C LYS A 261 14.25 34.55 3.81
N HIS A 262 13.89 35.02 2.63
CA HIS A 262 13.85 36.46 2.33
C HIS A 262 12.80 37.20 3.16
N GLU A 263 11.66 36.57 3.47
CA GLU A 263 10.65 37.11 4.38
C GLU A 263 11.22 37.26 5.80
N LEU A 264 11.82 36.21 6.35
CA LEU A 264 12.46 36.22 7.66
C LEU A 264 13.53 37.31 7.77
N GLU A 265 14.40 37.43 6.76
CA GLU A 265 15.41 38.50 6.73
C GLU A 265 14.77 39.88 6.73
N ARG A 266 13.71 40.08 5.94
CA ARG A 266 12.99 41.36 5.85
C ARG A 266 12.33 41.71 7.18
N GLU A 267 11.63 40.76 7.79
CA GLU A 267 11.01 40.93 9.10
C GLU A 267 12.03 41.25 10.19
N PHE A 268 13.17 40.55 10.17
CA PHE A 268 14.25 40.76 11.12
C PHE A 268 14.82 42.19 11.00
N ARG A 269 15.16 42.62 9.78
CA ARG A 269 15.65 43.99 9.54
C ARG A 269 14.61 45.04 9.94
N ALA A 270 13.32 44.79 9.67
CA ALA A 270 12.24 45.69 10.05
C ALA A 270 12.06 45.77 11.58
N ALA A 271 12.18 44.64 12.29
CA ALA A 271 12.14 44.61 13.75
C ALA A 271 13.35 45.35 14.35
N ALA A 272 14.54 45.13 13.83
CA ALA A 272 15.76 45.82 14.24
C ALA A 272 15.68 47.34 14.02
N ALA A 273 15.16 47.78 12.86
CA ALA A 273 14.98 49.19 12.55
C ALA A 273 13.94 49.90 13.46
N ARG A 274 12.96 49.16 13.98
CA ARG A 274 11.97 49.66 14.96
C ARG A 274 12.46 49.56 16.40
N GLU A 275 13.69 49.09 16.62
CA GLU A 275 14.27 48.82 17.94
C GLU A 275 13.46 47.82 18.79
N ASP A 276 12.62 47.00 18.14
CA ASP A 276 11.89 45.90 18.77
C ASP A 276 12.83 44.71 19.00
N THR A 277 13.69 44.90 19.99
CA THR A 277 14.81 44.01 20.32
C THR A 277 14.33 42.60 20.68
N PRO A 278 13.28 42.40 21.51
CA PRO A 278 12.79 41.06 21.83
C PRO A 278 12.29 40.30 20.59
N ARG A 279 11.57 40.96 19.68
CA ARG A 279 11.13 40.32 18.43
C ARG A 279 12.31 40.01 17.51
N ALA A 280 13.25 40.94 17.38
CA ALA A 280 14.44 40.75 16.54
C ALA A 280 15.29 39.57 17.04
N MET A 281 15.45 39.37 18.35
CA MET A 281 16.13 38.21 18.92
C MET A 281 15.44 36.89 18.59
N LYS A 282 14.11 36.81 18.71
CA LYS A 282 13.35 35.60 18.34
C LYS A 282 13.48 35.26 16.84
N LEU A 283 13.47 36.27 15.97
CA LEU A 283 13.69 36.08 14.54
C LEU A 283 15.12 35.63 14.26
N LEU A 284 16.10 36.13 15.01
CA LEU A 284 17.50 35.71 14.87
C LEU A 284 17.70 34.22 15.22
N GLU A 285 17.01 33.70 16.23
CA GLU A 285 17.01 32.27 16.57
C GLU A 285 16.38 31.39 15.46
N GLN A 286 15.38 31.91 14.75
CA GLN A 286 14.80 31.21 13.59
C GLN A 286 15.77 31.23 12.41
N ILE A 287 16.38 32.39 12.16
CA ILE A 287 17.37 32.57 11.10
C ILE A 287 18.59 31.65 11.31
N ASP A 288 19.13 31.56 12.53
CA ASP A 288 20.27 30.69 12.84
C ASP A 288 20.01 29.21 12.50
N ARG A 289 18.76 28.75 12.64
CA ARG A 289 18.36 27.38 12.30
C ARG A 289 18.23 27.14 10.79
N GLU A 290 17.80 28.14 10.03
CA GLU A 290 17.42 27.97 8.63
C GLU A 290 18.47 28.47 7.62
N PHE A 291 19.30 29.42 8.03
CA PHE A 291 20.26 30.06 7.15
C PHE A 291 21.57 29.28 7.11
N SER A 292 22.18 29.24 5.94
CA SER A 292 23.55 28.76 5.79
C SER A 292 24.54 29.84 6.26
N HIS A 293 25.80 29.41 6.46
CA HIS A 293 26.86 30.31 6.92
C HIS A 293 27.04 31.55 6.04
N GLU A 294 27.01 31.39 4.72
CA GLU A 294 27.15 32.50 3.76
C GLU A 294 25.98 33.49 3.83
N GLU A 295 24.76 32.99 4.03
CA GLU A 295 23.56 33.83 4.16
C GLU A 295 23.59 34.63 5.47
N GLY A 296 24.08 34.02 6.56
CA GLY A 296 24.23 34.67 7.86
C GLY A 296 25.21 35.84 7.85
N LEU A 297 26.26 35.80 7.02
CA LEU A 297 27.22 36.92 6.89
C LEU A 297 26.53 38.21 6.43
N ARG A 298 25.45 38.13 5.63
CA ARG A 298 24.74 39.32 5.11
C ARG A 298 23.95 40.09 6.16
N ILE A 299 23.60 39.44 7.27
CA ILE A 299 22.85 40.05 8.37
C ILE A 299 23.72 40.22 9.63
N GLN A 300 24.98 39.81 9.58
CA GLN A 300 25.86 39.74 10.75
C GLN A 300 25.99 41.08 11.49
N ASP A 301 26.14 42.18 10.77
CA ASP A 301 26.31 43.50 11.39
C ASP A 301 25.04 43.94 12.14
N VAL A 302 23.88 43.74 11.53
CA VAL A 302 22.58 44.04 12.14
C VAL A 302 22.32 43.12 13.34
N ALA A 303 22.64 41.83 13.21
CA ALA A 303 22.54 40.86 14.30
C ALA A 303 23.44 41.23 15.48
N ARG A 304 24.68 41.63 15.22
CA ARG A 304 25.61 42.09 16.26
C ARG A 304 25.08 43.33 16.98
N GLU A 305 24.48 44.27 16.26
CA GLU A 305 23.85 45.45 16.86
C GLU A 305 22.67 45.06 17.76
N VAL A 306 21.74 44.23 17.27
CA VAL A 306 20.56 43.76 18.02
C VAL A 306 20.98 42.99 19.27
N ILE A 307 21.96 42.08 19.16
CA ILE A 307 22.53 41.35 20.29
C ILE A 307 23.15 42.32 21.31
N GLY A 308 23.89 43.33 20.82
CA GLY A 308 24.47 44.36 21.66
C GLY A 308 23.42 45.15 22.43
N LYS A 309 22.34 45.56 21.75
CA LYS A 309 21.19 46.26 22.35
C LYS A 309 20.47 45.38 23.37
N GLN A 310 20.20 44.11 23.05
CA GLN A 310 19.54 43.19 23.98
C GLN A 310 20.36 43.00 25.27
N ARG A 311 21.66 42.82 25.11
CA ARG A 311 22.58 42.70 26.23
C ARG A 311 22.55 43.93 27.13
N GLU A 312 22.58 45.12 26.55
CA GLU A 312 22.49 46.38 27.30
C GLU A 312 21.12 46.56 27.97
N ASN A 313 20.03 46.21 27.27
CA ASN A 313 18.68 46.27 27.83
C ASN A 313 18.54 45.36 29.07
N LEU A 314 19.04 44.13 29.01
CA LEU A 314 19.06 43.22 30.16
C LEU A 314 19.95 43.75 31.29
N ARG A 315 21.09 44.37 30.96
CA ARG A 315 21.96 45.01 31.94
C ARG A 315 21.22 46.09 32.72
N VAL A 316 20.58 47.02 32.01
CA VAL A 316 19.83 48.13 32.62
C VAL A 316 18.69 47.59 33.47
N GLN A 317 17.95 46.59 32.99
CA GLN A 317 16.89 45.93 33.78
C GLN A 317 17.42 45.31 35.07
N PHE A 318 18.56 44.62 35.00
CA PHE A 318 19.21 44.05 36.17
C PHE A 318 19.65 45.14 37.17
N GLU A 319 20.31 46.20 36.69
CA GLU A 319 20.79 47.30 37.53
C GLU A 319 19.61 48.05 38.19
N MET A 320 18.52 48.30 37.45
CA MET A 320 17.29 48.90 37.99
C MET A 320 16.65 48.00 39.05
N ALA A 321 16.46 46.71 38.78
CA ALA A 321 15.87 45.77 39.73
C ALA A 321 16.69 45.65 41.02
N VAL A 322 18.02 45.69 40.93
CA VAL A 322 18.92 45.71 42.08
C VAL A 322 18.80 47.02 42.87
N HIS A 323 18.72 48.16 42.17
CA HIS A 323 18.57 49.47 42.78
C HIS A 323 17.23 49.59 43.54
N ASP A 324 16.15 49.11 42.92
CA ASP A 324 14.79 49.18 43.46
C ASP A 324 14.49 48.08 44.48
N GLN A 325 15.49 47.24 44.80
CA GLN A 325 15.42 46.14 45.75
C GLN A 325 14.42 45.04 45.38
N GLU A 326 14.10 44.91 44.09
CA GLU A 326 13.25 43.85 43.55
C GLU A 326 14.08 42.57 43.32
N TRP A 327 14.53 41.94 44.41
CA TRP A 327 15.50 40.85 44.34
C TRP A 327 15.03 39.66 43.49
N GLY A 328 13.74 39.33 43.51
CA GLY A 328 13.18 38.25 42.68
C GLY A 328 13.29 38.53 41.18
N HIS A 329 12.99 39.77 40.76
CA HIS A 329 13.13 40.18 39.37
C HIS A 329 14.60 40.24 38.95
N ALA A 330 15.47 40.81 39.81
CA ALA A 330 16.91 40.84 39.58
C ALA A 330 17.52 39.44 39.40
N LEU A 331 17.09 38.45 40.20
CA LEU A 331 17.52 37.05 40.03
C LEU A 331 17.09 36.50 38.67
N THR A 332 15.86 36.76 38.24
CA THR A 332 15.31 36.24 36.98
C THR A 332 16.07 36.81 35.78
N VAL A 333 16.26 38.13 35.76
CA VAL A 333 17.03 38.83 34.70
C VAL A 333 18.50 38.42 34.73
N GLY A 334 19.08 38.23 35.92
CA GLY A 334 20.47 37.79 36.05
C GLY A 334 20.70 36.36 35.53
N GLU A 335 19.76 35.45 35.77
CA GLU A 335 19.81 34.09 35.22
C GLU A 335 19.63 34.09 33.70
N GLU A 336 18.76 34.95 33.16
CA GLU A 336 18.61 35.17 31.71
C GLU A 336 19.90 35.68 31.07
N ILE A 337 20.57 36.68 31.67
CA ILE A 337 21.88 37.18 31.22
C ILE A 337 22.91 36.05 31.12
N ILE A 338 23.00 35.19 32.13
CA ILE A 338 23.99 34.11 32.17
C ILE A 338 23.68 33.05 31.10
N ARG A 339 22.39 32.75 30.90
CA ARG A 339 21.95 31.77 29.91
C ARG A 339 22.22 32.27 28.49
N ASP A 340 21.85 33.50 28.20
CA ASP A 340 21.86 34.03 26.82
C ASP A 340 23.25 34.59 26.45
N PHE A 341 24.04 35.04 27.44
CA PHE A 341 25.36 35.66 27.26
C PHE A 341 26.46 35.07 28.15
N PRO A 342 26.70 33.74 28.14
CA PRO A 342 27.51 33.04 29.15
C PRO A 342 28.99 33.45 29.20
N ASN A 343 29.54 33.96 28.09
CA ASN A 343 30.95 34.29 27.91
C ASN A 343 31.22 35.81 27.94
N THR A 344 30.33 36.58 28.56
CA THR A 344 30.49 38.03 28.67
C THR A 344 30.95 38.42 30.08
N LYS A 345 31.76 39.48 30.19
CA LYS A 345 32.17 40.03 31.50
C LYS A 345 30.97 40.36 32.39
N MET A 346 29.88 40.83 31.78
CA MET A 346 28.63 41.11 32.46
C MET A 346 28.04 39.85 33.12
N ALA A 347 28.07 38.70 32.44
CA ALA A 347 27.61 37.45 33.04
C ALA A 347 28.48 37.02 34.22
N ASP A 348 29.80 37.25 34.17
CA ASP A 348 30.70 37.00 35.31
C ASP A 348 30.36 37.91 36.50
N GLU A 349 30.20 39.21 36.27
CA GLU A 349 29.80 40.17 37.30
C GLU A 349 28.42 39.83 37.91
N VAL A 350 27.48 39.37 37.09
CA VAL A 350 26.15 38.94 37.55
C VAL A 350 26.23 37.65 38.36
N ARG A 351 27.04 36.66 37.95
CA ARG A 351 27.27 35.42 38.72
C ARG A 351 27.74 35.73 40.14
N ASP A 352 28.72 36.62 40.28
CA ASP A 352 29.25 37.03 41.58
C ASP A 352 28.19 37.69 42.47
N ARG A 353 27.24 38.42 41.86
CA ARG A 353 26.15 39.10 42.59
C ARG A 353 24.96 38.19 42.90
N LEU A 354 24.72 37.14 42.11
CA LEU A 354 23.55 36.26 42.27
C LEU A 354 23.54 35.54 43.63
N GLU A 355 24.70 35.16 44.17
CA GLU A 355 24.76 34.52 45.50
C GLU A 355 24.20 35.44 46.59
N LEU A 356 24.64 36.71 46.59
CA LEU A 356 24.15 37.73 47.52
C LEU A 356 22.66 38.05 47.31
N LEU A 357 22.20 38.06 46.06
CA LEU A 357 20.79 38.32 45.74
C LEU A 357 19.87 37.17 46.18
N ARG A 358 20.33 35.91 46.11
CA ARG A 358 19.57 34.74 46.59
C ARG A 358 19.39 34.76 48.11
N GLU A 359 20.43 35.16 48.85
CA GLU A 359 20.32 35.31 50.31
C GLU A 359 19.32 36.42 50.69
N ARG A 360 19.37 37.55 49.97
CA ARG A 360 18.46 38.69 50.21
C ARG A 360 17.01 38.38 49.82
N SER A 361 16.77 37.68 48.72
CA SER A 361 15.41 37.30 48.31
C SER A 361 14.78 36.32 49.30
N ALA A 362 15.56 35.35 49.81
CA ALA A 362 15.11 34.43 50.86
C ALA A 362 14.76 35.18 52.16
N GLY A 363 15.57 36.19 52.53
CA GLY A 363 15.28 37.05 53.68
C GLY A 363 14.04 37.94 53.51
N GLN A 364 13.69 38.32 52.29
CA GLN A 364 12.47 39.10 51.99
C GLN A 364 11.23 38.21 51.94
N ALA A 365 11.33 36.97 51.46
CA ALA A 365 10.22 36.01 51.45
C ALA A 365 9.85 35.48 52.85
N ALA A 366 10.77 35.58 53.82
CA ALA A 366 10.56 35.17 55.21
C ALA A 366 9.96 36.28 56.10
N ARG A 367 9.83 37.50 55.59
CA ARG A 367 9.13 38.63 56.25
C ARG A 367 7.72 38.73 55.72
#